data_AF-A0A7V9UIK2-F1
#
_entry.id   AF-A0A7V9UIK2-F1
#
_cell.length_a   1.000
_cell.length_b   1.000
_cell.length_c   1.000
_cell.angle_alpha   90.00
_cell.angle_beta   90.00
_cell.angle_gamma   90.00
#
_symmetry.space_group_name_H-M   'P 1'
#
loop_
_entity.id
_entity.type
_entity.pdbx_description
1 polymer ?
#
loop_
_entity_poly.entity_id
_entity_poly.type
_entity_poly.pdbx_seq_one_letter_code
_entity_poly.pdbx_strand_id
1 'polypeptide(L)'
;MRKLISTIAKETFINSWWVILFALFCFMVYEQGLKTSNERLMALSNQLDTLQGEKKKVLKQQVRLSKEVESQDDPDWIELTLMKELGLTPEGHTKVLFY
;
A
#
# COMPACT_ATOMS: atom_id res chain seq x y z
N MET A 1 25.72 -51.80 34.79
CA MET A 1 25.85 -50.43 34.23
C MET A 1 24.83 -50.09 33.15
N ARG A 2 24.68 -50.87 32.06
CA ARG A 2 23.76 -50.53 30.95
C ARG A 2 22.28 -50.40 31.35
N LYS A 3 21.80 -51.19 32.32
CA LYS A 3 20.43 -51.11 32.86
C LYS A 3 20.17 -49.86 33.73
N LEU A 4 21.19 -49.32 34.43
CA LEU A 4 21.02 -48.12 35.26
C LEU A 4 20.89 -46.87 34.40
N ILE A 5 21.66 -46.78 33.31
CA ILE A 5 21.63 -45.65 32.37
C ILE A 5 20.25 -45.56 31.70
N SER A 6 19.64 -46.69 31.32
CA SER A 6 18.30 -46.68 30.72
C SER A 6 17.18 -46.27 31.68
N THR A 7 17.32 -46.53 32.98
CA THR A 7 16.30 -46.16 33.97
C THR A 7 16.39 -44.67 34.31
N ILE A 8 17.60 -44.14 34.50
CA ILE A 8 17.86 -42.71 34.72
C ILE A 8 17.42 -41.90 33.49
N ALA A 9 17.71 -42.41 32.28
CA ALA A 9 17.26 -41.78 31.05
C ALA A 9 15.73 -41.75 30.95
N LYS A 10 15.00 -42.79 31.37
CA LYS A 10 13.53 -42.81 31.36
C LYS A 10 12.91 -41.85 32.36
N GLU A 11 13.46 -41.75 33.57
CA GLU A 11 12.96 -40.82 34.59
C GLU A 11 13.19 -39.36 34.18
N THR A 12 14.37 -39.05 33.63
CA THR A 12 14.63 -37.71 33.07
C THR A 12 13.84 -37.46 31.79
N PHE A 13 13.59 -38.47 30.94
CA PHE A 13 12.74 -38.31 29.77
C PHE A 13 11.30 -37.97 30.16
N ILE A 14 10.69 -38.72 31.10
CA ILE A 14 9.30 -38.51 31.52
C ILE A 14 9.13 -37.17 32.24
N ASN A 15 10.10 -36.80 33.09
CA ASN A 15 10.03 -35.56 33.85
C ASN A 15 10.37 -34.32 32.99
N SER A 16 11.19 -34.48 31.95
CA SER A 16 11.63 -33.39 31.07
C SER A 16 10.83 -33.30 29.76
N TRP A 17 9.98 -34.29 29.44
CA TRP A 17 9.11 -34.28 28.27
C TRP A 17 8.12 -33.11 28.31
N TRP A 18 7.59 -32.80 29.48
CA TRP A 18 6.74 -31.63 29.69
C TRP A 18 7.45 -30.30 29.43
N VAL A 19 8.75 -30.22 29.74
CA VAL A 19 9.55 -29.01 29.46
C VAL A 19 9.76 -28.84 27.96
N ILE A 20 9.99 -29.94 27.23
CA ILE A 20 10.14 -29.91 25.76
C ILE A 20 8.81 -29.50 25.10
N LEU A 21 7.68 -30.06 25.56
CA LEU A 21 6.35 -29.67 25.07
C LEU A 21 6.05 -28.20 25.38
N PHE A 22 6.38 -27.74 26.59
CA PHE A 22 6.20 -26.34 26.96
C PHE A 22 7.08 -25.40 26.13
N ALA A 23 8.34 -25.76 25.91
CA ALA A 23 9.25 -24.99 25.06
C ALA A 23 8.78 -24.93 23.60
N LEU A 24 8.31 -26.04 23.04
CA LEU A 24 7.70 -26.09 21.71
C LEU A 24 6.44 -25.23 21.63
N PHE A 25 5.60 -25.27 22.67
CA PHE A 25 4.40 -24.45 22.74
C PHE A 25 4.73 -22.96 22.79
N CYS A 26 5.71 -22.57 23.62
CA CYS A 26 6.23 -21.20 23.67
C CYS A 26 6.78 -20.76 22.31
N PHE A 27 7.52 -21.62 21.61
CA PHE A 27 8.06 -21.33 20.29
C PHE A 27 6.96 -21.15 19.24
N MET A 28 5.93 -22.01 19.27
CA MET A 28 4.80 -21.94 18.35
C MET A 28 3.98 -20.65 18.57
N VAL A 29 3.72 -20.28 19.82
CA VAL A 29 3.04 -19.02 20.17
C VAL A 29 3.87 -17.81 19.75
N TYR A 30 5.19 -17.87 19.92
CA TYR A 30 6.10 -16.80 19.50
C TYR A 30 6.09 -16.58 17.98
N GLU A 31 6.22 -17.66 17.19
CA GLU A 31 6.14 -17.57 15.72
C GLU A 31 4.79 -17.04 15.26
N GLN A 32 3.70 -17.50 15.88
CA GLN A 32 2.34 -17.10 15.50
C GLN A 32 2.09 -15.61 15.81
N GLY A 33 2.58 -15.13 16.96
CA GLY A 33 2.52 -13.70 17.32
C GLY A 33 3.30 -12.79 16.38
N LEU A 34 4.44 -13.26 15.87
CA LEU A 34 5.26 -12.54 14.89
C LEU A 34 4.54 -12.41 13.54
N LYS A 35 3.92 -13.50 13.06
CA LYS A 35 3.18 -13.49 11.78
C LYS A 35 1.98 -12.55 11.81
N THR A 36 1.17 -12.61 12.87
CA THR A 36 -0.04 -11.77 12.98
C THR A 36 0.30 -10.27 13.06
N SER A 37 1.42 -9.91 13.69
CA SER A 37 1.87 -8.52 13.75
C SER A 37 2.32 -8.01 12.37
N ASN A 38 3.05 -8.83 11.63
CA ASN A 38 3.56 -8.45 10.31
C ASN A 38 2.42 -8.30 9.28
N GLU A 39 1.43 -9.17 9.31
CA GLU A 39 0.24 -9.07 8.43
C GLU A 39 -0.55 -7.79 8.66
N ARG A 40 -0.73 -7.38 9.93
CA ARG A 40 -1.41 -6.11 10.26
C ARG A 40 -0.61 -4.90 9.81
N LEU A 41 0.72 -4.94 9.96
CA LEU A 41 1.61 -3.88 9.49
C LEU A 41 1.61 -3.77 7.97
N MET A 42 1.62 -4.89 7.25
CA MET A 42 1.52 -4.91 5.78
C MET A 42 0.17 -4.37 5.30
N ALA A 43 -0.93 -4.77 5.92
CA ALA A 43 -2.26 -4.25 5.60
C ALA A 43 -2.33 -2.73 5.81
N LEU A 44 -1.80 -2.23 6.92
CA LEU A 44 -1.78 -0.81 7.23
C LEU A 44 -0.86 -0.02 6.28
N SER A 45 0.30 -0.58 5.93
CA SER A 45 1.22 0.01 4.97
C SER A 45 0.58 0.14 3.59
N ASN A 46 -0.12 -0.89 3.13
CA ASN A 46 -0.81 -0.87 1.85
C ASN A 46 -1.92 0.19 1.82
N GLN A 47 -2.68 0.33 2.92
CA GLN A 47 -3.70 1.37 3.03
C GLN A 47 -3.10 2.79 3.04
N LEU A 48 -1.95 2.98 3.67
CA LEU A 48 -1.25 4.26 3.62
C LEU A 48 -0.77 4.59 2.21
N ASP A 49 -0.22 3.62 1.49
CA ASP A 49 0.28 3.83 0.13
C ASP A 49 -0.87 4.17 -0.84
N THR A 50 -2.01 3.49 -0.74
CA THR A 50 -3.20 3.82 -1.53
C THR A 50 -3.71 5.23 -1.23
N LEU A 51 -3.85 5.59 0.05
CA LEU A 51 -4.27 6.92 0.47
C LEU A 51 -3.30 8.02 0.03
N GLN A 52 -1.99 7.76 0.10
CA GLN A 52 -0.98 8.71 -0.40
C GLN A 52 -1.07 8.88 -1.92
N GLY A 53 -1.30 7.79 -2.66
CA GLY A 53 -1.53 7.81 -4.10
C GLY A 53 -2.77 8.65 -4.48
N GLU A 54 -3.89 8.44 -3.78
CA GLU A 54 -5.12 9.20 -3.97
C GLU A 54 -4.94 10.67 -3.63
N LYS A 55 -4.31 10.99 -2.49
CA LYS A 55 -3.98 12.36 -2.11
C LYS A 55 -3.15 13.06 -3.19
N LYS A 56 -2.16 12.38 -3.77
CA LYS A 56 -1.32 12.94 -4.84
C LYS A 56 -2.12 13.20 -6.11
N LYS A 57 -3.08 12.34 -6.47
CA LYS A 57 -3.97 12.54 -7.63
C LYS A 57 -4.86 13.76 -7.41
N VAL A 58 -5.51 13.86 -6.25
CA VAL A 58 -6.39 14.98 -5.90
C VAL A 58 -5.60 16.30 -5.87
N LEU A 59 -4.40 16.32 -5.28
CA LEU A 59 -3.54 17.51 -5.29
C LEU A 59 -3.14 17.94 -6.70
N LYS A 60 -2.78 16.99 -7.57
CA LYS A 60 -2.49 17.31 -8.99
C LYS A 60 -3.72 17.90 -9.68
N GLN A 61 -4.90 17.35 -9.41
CA GLN A 61 -6.14 17.85 -9.98
C GLN A 61 -6.47 19.26 -9.46
N GLN A 62 -6.28 19.49 -8.16
CA GLN A 62 -6.44 20.81 -7.55
C GLN A 62 -5.50 21.83 -8.20
N VAL A 63 -4.21 21.52 -8.33
CA VAL A 63 -3.23 22.41 -8.98
C VAL A 63 -3.63 22.71 -10.43
N ARG A 64 -4.10 21.71 -11.17
CA ARG A 64 -4.60 21.90 -12.54
C ARG A 64 -5.81 22.83 -12.57
N LEU A 65 -6.80 22.58 -11.72
CA LEU A 65 -8.02 23.39 -11.63
C LEU A 65 -7.72 24.82 -11.19
N SER A 66 -6.84 25.01 -10.20
CA SER A 66 -6.39 26.34 -9.78
C SER A 66 -5.72 27.09 -10.93
N LYS A 67 -4.85 26.40 -11.69
CA LYS A 67 -4.23 27.00 -12.88
C LYS A 67 -5.25 27.37 -13.94
N GLU A 68 -6.27 26.54 -14.14
CA GLU A 68 -7.36 26.78 -15.10
C GLU A 68 -8.29 27.92 -14.68
N VAL A 69 -8.48 28.12 -13.37
CA VAL A 69 -9.19 29.29 -12.82
C VAL A 69 -8.35 30.55 -12.97
N GLU A 70 -7.06 30.50 -12.65
CA GLU A 70 -6.15 31.64 -12.83
C GLU A 70 -6.02 32.07 -14.30
N SER A 71 -6.12 31.13 -15.23
CA SER A 71 -6.06 31.42 -16.66
C SER A 71 -7.42 31.80 -17.27
N GLN A 72 -8.55 31.65 -16.55
CA GLN A 72 -9.86 32.14 -17.04
C GLN A 72 -9.96 33.66 -17.12
N ASP A 73 -9.06 34.39 -16.46
CA ASP A 73 -8.94 35.84 -16.62
C ASP A 73 -8.14 36.24 -17.89
N ASP A 74 -7.56 35.26 -18.59
CA ASP A 74 -6.78 35.46 -19.82
C ASP A 74 -7.64 35.17 -21.08
N PRO A 75 -7.89 36.17 -21.95
CA PRO A 75 -8.70 35.99 -23.15
C PRO A 75 -8.14 34.91 -24.11
N ASP A 76 -6.81 34.72 -24.18
CA ASP A 76 -6.19 33.70 -25.04
C ASP A 76 -6.48 32.28 -24.53
N TRP A 77 -6.63 32.11 -23.21
CA TRP A 77 -6.96 30.82 -22.60
C TRP A 77 -8.43 30.43 -22.85
N ILE A 78 -9.33 31.42 -22.88
CA ILE A 78 -10.75 31.22 -23.19
C ILE A 78 -10.89 30.69 -24.63
N GLU A 79 -10.19 31.28 -25.59
CA GLU A 79 -10.20 30.82 -26.98
C GLU A 79 -9.64 29.40 -27.12
N LEU A 80 -8.51 29.09 -26.47
CA LEU A 80 -7.94 27.74 -26.47
C LEU A 80 -8.88 26.69 -25.84
N THR A 81 -9.60 27.07 -24.78
CA THR A 81 -10.56 26.19 -24.11
C THR A 81 -11.80 25.96 -24.97
N LEU A 82 -12.32 27.01 -25.62
CA LEU A 82 -13.39 26.94 -26.62
C LEU A 82 -13.02 26.04 -27.81
N MET A 83 -11.80 26.15 -28.32
CA MET A 83 -11.31 25.30 -29.41
C MET A 83 -11.21 23.83 -29.01
N LYS A 84 -10.85 23.55 -27.75
CA LYS A 84 -10.61 22.19 -27.26
C LYS A 84 -11.87 21.47 -26.82
N GLU A 85 -12.76 22.13 -26.07
CA GLU A 85 -13.97 21.53 -25.50
C GLU A 85 -15.16 21.61 -26.46
N LEU A 86 -15.31 22.74 -27.18
CA LEU A 86 -16.44 22.97 -28.08
C LEU A 86 -16.08 22.74 -29.56
N GLY A 87 -14.79 22.55 -29.88
CA GLY A 87 -14.32 22.32 -31.25
C GLY A 87 -14.49 23.53 -32.18
N LEU A 88 -14.84 24.69 -31.60
CA LEU A 88 -15.12 25.93 -32.33
C LEU A 88 -13.80 26.57 -32.75
N THR A 89 -13.72 27.08 -33.98
CA THR A 89 -12.52 27.80 -34.45
C THR A 89 -12.84 29.31 -34.42
N PRO A 90 -12.00 30.16 -33.80
CA PRO A 90 -12.23 31.60 -33.75
C PRO A 90 -12.23 32.21 -35.15
N GLU A 91 -12.92 33.34 -35.31
CA GLU A 91 -13.10 34.00 -36.60
C GLU A 91 -11.75 34.41 -37.20
N GLY A 92 -11.41 33.88 -38.38
CA GLY A 92 -10.16 34.17 -39.09
C GLY A 92 -9.12 33.05 -39.11
N HIS A 93 -9.34 31.93 -38.41
CA HIS A 93 -8.44 30.78 -38.42
C HIS A 93 -9.03 29.58 -39.17
N THR A 94 -8.23 28.92 -40.01
CA THR A 94 -8.66 27.73 -40.80
C THR A 94 -8.17 26.45 -40.13
N LYS A 95 -9.09 25.57 -39.74
CA LYS A 95 -8.76 24.25 -39.17
C LYS A 95 -8.18 23.33 -40.26
N VAL A 96 -6.86 23.13 -40.25
CA VAL A 96 -6.18 22.21 -41.16
C VAL A 96 -6.24 20.79 -40.58
N LEU A 97 -7.03 19.92 -41.21
CA LEU A 97 -7.04 18.48 -40.96
C LEU A 97 -6.06 17.82 -41.92
N PHE A 98 -4.99 17.23 -41.39
CA PHE A 98 -4.13 16.35 -42.16
C PHE A 98 -4.76 14.95 -42.18
N TYR A 99 -5.03 14.43 -43.39
CA TYR A 99 -5.54 13.08 -43.64
C TYR A 99 -4.37 12.11 -43.86
#